data_AF-A0A7S0AI15-F1
#
_entry.id   AF-A0A7S0AI15-F1
#
_cell.length_a   1.000
_cell.length_b   1.000
_cell.length_c   1.000
_cell.angle_alpha   90.00
_cell.angle_beta   90.00
_cell.angle_gamma   90.00
#
_symmetry.space_group_name_H-M   'P 1'
#
loop_
_entity.id
_entity.type
_entity.pdbx_description
1 polymer ?
#
loop_
_entity_poly.entity_id
_entity_poly.type
_entity_poly.pdbx_seq_one_letter_code
_entity_poly.pdbx_strand_id
1 'polypeptide(L)'
;ASGGAVGGATEFVPSEDDKPRVARGGFLFRYALSKRPSRSRTAMDPEVAFIAANLAAIRAGDAVFDPCAGSCSLLIAAAVFGARVGGVDIDAGVAGDAASNFAALGLPLPSLGLHVGDLLEEVRAVVGLAARRLCSGGRLALFAP
;
A
#
# COMPACT_ATOMS: atom_id res chain seq x y z
N ALA A 1 -37.49 2.49 13.27
CA ALA A 1 -36.94 3.86 13.22
C ALA A 1 -35.62 3.88 13.98
N SER A 2 -34.59 4.44 13.34
CA SER A 2 -33.31 4.99 13.87
C SER A 2 -32.52 4.15 14.90
N GLY A 3 -31.29 3.69 14.66
CA GLY A 3 -30.13 4.42 14.11
C GLY A 3 -29.39 5.13 15.25
N GLY A 4 -28.08 5.05 15.44
CA GLY A 4 -27.02 4.40 14.68
C GLY A 4 -25.77 4.24 15.55
N ALA A 5 -24.86 3.37 15.09
CA ALA A 5 -23.53 3.23 15.66
C ALA A 5 -22.64 4.37 15.13
N VAL A 6 -22.21 5.27 16.02
CA VAL A 6 -21.18 6.25 15.70
C VAL A 6 -19.84 5.58 15.99
N GLY A 7 -19.28 4.93 14.96
CA GLY A 7 -17.88 4.54 14.95
C GLY A 7 -17.06 5.83 14.89
N GLY A 8 -16.43 6.19 16.02
CA GLY A 8 -15.54 7.34 16.09
C GLY A 8 -14.35 7.11 15.17
N ALA A 9 -14.30 7.85 14.06
CA ALA A 9 -13.05 8.05 13.34
C ALA A 9 -12.08 8.70 14.32
N THR A 10 -11.07 7.97 14.78
CA THR A 10 -10.03 8.54 15.63
C THR A 10 -9.28 9.56 14.79
N GLU A 11 -9.52 10.83 15.10
CA GLU A 11 -8.85 11.96 14.46
C GLU A 11 -7.34 11.81 14.66
N PHE A 12 -6.60 11.86 13.54
CA PHE A 12 -5.16 11.71 13.55
C PHE A 12 -4.52 12.92 14.26
N VAL A 13 -3.93 12.71 15.44
CA VAL A 13 -3.15 13.72 16.17
C VAL A 13 -1.66 13.51 15.88
N PRO A 14 -0.98 14.43 15.17
CA PRO A 14 0.46 14.34 14.92
C PRO A 14 1.26 14.43 16.24
N SER A 15 2.22 13.53 16.47
CA SER A 15 3.18 13.66 17.58
C SER A 15 4.28 14.66 17.24
N GLU A 16 5.03 15.18 18.22
CA GLU A 16 6.12 16.14 17.97
C GLU A 16 7.25 15.56 17.08
N ASP A 17 7.39 14.23 17.04
CA ASP A 17 8.31 13.49 16.15
C ASP A 17 7.77 13.33 14.73
N ASP A 18 6.48 13.63 14.51
CA ASP A 18 5.78 13.60 13.23
C ASP A 18 5.95 14.94 12.48
N LYS A 19 7.11 15.59 12.64
CA LYS A 19 7.50 16.72 11.79
C LYS A 19 7.35 16.24 10.35
N PRO A 20 6.64 16.99 9.48
CA PRO A 20 6.46 16.58 8.11
C PRO A 20 7.84 16.34 7.52
N ARG A 21 8.17 15.08 7.23
CA ARG A 21 9.36 14.74 6.46
C ARG A 21 9.08 15.33 5.09
N VAL A 22 9.55 16.57 4.91
CA VAL A 22 9.20 17.38 3.75
C VAL A 22 9.69 16.60 2.54
N ALA A 23 8.74 16.04 1.78
CA ALA A 23 9.05 15.41 0.52
C ALA A 23 9.86 16.44 -0.28
N ARG A 24 11.14 16.13 -0.49
CA ARG A 24 12.04 17.06 -1.18
C ARG A 24 11.46 17.19 -2.60
N GLY A 25 11.28 18.42 -3.08
CA GLY A 25 10.48 18.71 -4.28
C GLY A 25 10.84 17.89 -5.53
N GLY A 26 10.01 18.00 -6.58
CA GLY A 26 10.18 17.24 -7.82
C GLY A 26 9.21 16.06 -7.92
N PHE A 27 9.61 14.99 -8.61
CA PHE A 27 8.72 13.85 -8.92
C PHE A 27 8.05 13.24 -7.68
N LEU A 28 8.82 13.06 -6.60
CA LEU A 28 8.35 12.40 -5.38
C LEU A 28 7.32 13.23 -4.60
N PHE A 29 7.28 14.56 -4.81
CA PHE A 29 6.32 15.43 -4.15
C PHE A 29 4.86 15.07 -4.47
N ARG A 30 4.59 14.52 -5.66
CA ARG A 30 3.24 14.02 -6.01
C ARG A 30 2.78 12.87 -5.10
N TYR A 31 3.71 12.12 -4.53
CA TYR A 31 3.43 10.93 -3.74
C TYR A 31 3.60 11.13 -2.23
N ALA A 32 3.87 12.38 -1.82
CA ALA A 32 4.02 12.79 -0.42
C ALA A 32 2.86 12.28 0.43
N LEU A 33 3.15 11.88 1.68
CA LEU A 33 2.14 11.36 2.60
C LEU A 33 1.00 12.37 2.86
N SER A 34 1.30 13.67 2.80
CA SER A 34 0.30 14.74 2.92
C SER A 34 -0.68 14.86 1.74
N LYS A 35 -0.45 14.14 0.64
CA LYS A 35 -1.37 14.06 -0.50
C LYS A 35 -2.34 12.89 -0.42
N ARG A 36 -2.28 12.10 0.67
CA ARG A 36 -3.07 10.89 0.85
C ARG A 36 -4.22 11.14 1.83
N PRO A 37 -5.44 10.68 1.52
CA PRO A 37 -6.57 10.72 2.46
C PRO A 37 -6.31 9.99 3.77
N SER A 38 -5.56 8.88 3.74
CA SER A 38 -5.23 8.09 4.93
C SER A 38 -3.74 7.78 5.05
N ARG A 39 -3.24 7.73 6.28
CA ARG A 39 -1.84 7.43 6.60
C ARG A 39 -1.74 6.56 7.87
N SER A 40 -0.91 5.53 7.84
CA SER A 40 -0.58 4.78 9.06
C SER A 40 0.48 5.52 9.88
N ARG A 41 0.52 5.27 11.21
CA ARG A 41 1.49 5.91 12.13
C ARG A 41 2.95 5.71 11.72
N THR A 42 3.25 4.58 11.09
CA THR A 42 4.60 4.19 10.67
C THR A 42 4.72 4.14 9.14
N ALA A 43 3.87 4.89 8.42
CA ALA A 43 3.86 4.90 6.97
C ALA A 43 5.26 5.22 6.40
N MET A 44 5.74 4.34 5.52
CA MET A 44 7.03 4.52 4.85
C MET A 44 7.00 5.78 3.96
N ASP A 45 8.05 6.58 4.03
CA ASP A 45 8.19 7.77 3.17
C ASP A 45 8.25 7.35 1.68
N PRO A 46 7.70 8.16 0.77
CA PRO A 46 7.72 7.86 -0.66
C PRO A 46 9.13 7.63 -1.19
N GLU A 47 10.12 8.41 -0.77
CA GLU A 47 11.52 8.28 -1.13
C GLU A 47 12.02 6.84 -0.91
N VAL A 48 11.77 6.30 0.28
CA VAL A 48 12.20 4.95 0.66
C VAL A 48 11.43 3.89 -0.14
N ALA A 49 10.12 4.09 -0.31
CA ALA A 49 9.28 3.16 -1.07
C ALA A 49 9.70 3.07 -2.55
N PHE A 50 10.01 4.19 -3.19
CA PHE A 50 10.51 4.22 -4.57
C PHE A 50 11.89 3.59 -4.70
N ILE A 51 12.78 3.80 -3.73
CA ILE A 51 14.08 3.11 -3.68
C ILE A 51 13.87 1.59 -3.58
N ALA A 52 12.99 1.13 -2.69
CA ALA A 52 12.70 -0.29 -2.50
C ALA A 52 12.13 -0.92 -3.79
N ALA A 53 11.19 -0.26 -4.46
CA ALA A 53 10.65 -0.71 -5.74
C ALA A 53 11.71 -0.74 -6.85
N ASN A 54 12.64 0.23 -6.87
CA ASN A 54 13.77 0.20 -7.81
C ASN A 54 14.75 -0.94 -7.51
N LEU A 55 15.08 -1.18 -6.24
CA LEU A 55 15.96 -2.27 -5.82
C LEU A 55 15.36 -3.65 -6.16
N ALA A 56 14.04 -3.79 -6.05
CA ALA A 56 13.31 -4.96 -6.50
C ALA A 56 13.20 -5.06 -8.04
N ALA A 57 13.73 -4.08 -8.77
CA ALA A 57 13.72 -4.00 -10.23
C ALA A 57 12.31 -4.16 -10.84
N ILE A 58 11.31 -3.57 -10.16
CA ILE A 58 9.91 -3.62 -10.56
C ILE A 58 9.73 -3.03 -11.97
N ARG A 59 8.98 -3.74 -12.80
CA ARG A 59 8.61 -3.35 -14.16
C ARG A 59 7.11 -3.43 -14.37
N ALA A 60 6.65 -2.79 -15.44
CA ALA A 60 5.27 -2.88 -15.87
C ALA A 60 4.84 -4.35 -16.06
N GLY A 61 3.68 -4.72 -15.49
CA GLY A 61 3.14 -6.07 -15.54
C GLY A 61 3.58 -7.01 -14.40
N ASP A 62 4.58 -6.62 -13.60
CA ASP A 62 5.00 -7.40 -12.43
C ASP A 62 3.87 -7.56 -11.43
N ALA A 63 3.95 -8.64 -10.64
CA ALA A 63 3.11 -8.84 -9.47
C ALA A 63 3.85 -8.31 -8.25
N VAL A 64 3.21 -7.46 -7.46
CA VAL A 64 3.74 -7.04 -6.16
C VAL A 64 2.72 -7.34 -5.09
N PHE A 65 3.16 -8.03 -4.05
CA PHE A 65 2.35 -8.27 -2.87
C PHE A 65 3.08 -7.81 -1.61
N ASP A 66 2.41 -7.03 -0.77
CA ASP A 66 2.92 -6.53 0.50
C ASP A 66 2.12 -7.15 1.67
N PRO A 67 2.74 -7.97 2.52
CA PRO A 67 2.10 -8.66 3.63
C PRO A 67 1.77 -7.78 4.82
N CYS A 68 2.25 -6.53 4.85
CA CYS A 68 2.02 -5.56 5.90
C CYS A 68 1.79 -4.19 5.26
N ALA A 69 0.80 -4.12 4.38
CA ALA A 69 0.66 -3.07 3.38
C ALA A 69 0.48 -1.66 3.99
N GLY A 70 -0.08 -1.56 5.20
CA GLY A 70 -0.41 -0.31 5.85
C GLY A 70 -1.13 0.65 4.89
N SER A 71 -0.77 1.93 4.93
CA SER A 71 -1.31 2.94 3.99
C SER A 71 -0.70 2.87 2.58
N CYS A 72 -0.14 1.71 2.21
CA CYS A 72 0.24 1.30 0.86
C CYS A 72 1.42 2.06 0.22
N SER A 73 2.39 2.57 0.98
CA SER A 73 3.54 3.29 0.38
C SER A 73 4.32 2.45 -0.64
N LEU A 74 4.64 1.20 -0.33
CA LEU A 74 5.35 0.29 -1.25
C LEU A 74 4.50 -0.06 -2.48
N LEU A 75 3.22 -0.38 -2.26
CA LEU A 75 2.29 -0.71 -3.34
C LEU A 75 2.04 0.48 -4.27
N ILE A 76 1.98 1.70 -3.74
CA ILE A 76 1.89 2.93 -4.55
C ILE A 76 3.13 3.08 -5.43
N ALA A 77 4.34 2.92 -4.88
CA ALA A 77 5.58 3.01 -5.65
C ALA A 77 5.64 1.94 -6.76
N ALA A 78 5.26 0.70 -6.46
CA ALA A 78 5.18 -0.38 -7.44
C ALA A 78 4.14 -0.10 -8.55
N ALA A 79 2.96 0.43 -8.20
CA ALA A 79 1.93 0.78 -9.16
C ALA A 79 2.38 1.90 -10.11
N VAL A 80 3.20 2.84 -9.64
CA VAL A 80 3.80 3.89 -10.49
C VAL A 80 4.73 3.30 -11.55
N PHE A 81 5.41 2.19 -11.26
CA PHE A 81 6.17 1.42 -12.25
C PHE A 81 5.30 0.52 -13.16
N GLY A 82 3.98 0.56 -13.00
CA GLY A 82 3.03 -0.22 -13.81
C GLY A 82 2.83 -1.65 -13.32
N ALA A 83 3.21 -1.98 -12.08
CA ALA A 83 2.95 -3.28 -11.51
C ALA A 83 1.49 -3.46 -11.11
N ARG A 84 1.05 -4.72 -11.10
CA ARG A 84 -0.19 -5.14 -10.46
C ARG A 84 0.10 -5.37 -8.99
N VAL A 85 -0.65 -4.68 -8.13
CA VAL A 85 -0.36 -4.65 -6.70
C VAL A 85 -1.49 -5.23 -5.86
N GLY A 86 -1.14 -5.76 -4.69
CA GLY A 86 -2.06 -6.14 -3.64
C GLY A 86 -1.33 -6.33 -2.31
N GLY A 87 -2.08 -6.62 -1.26
CA GLY A 87 -1.49 -6.77 0.06
C GLY A 87 -2.51 -7.10 1.12
N VAL A 88 -2.01 -7.31 2.33
CA VAL A 88 -2.80 -7.54 3.54
C VAL A 88 -2.27 -6.66 4.67
N ASP A 89 -3.16 -6.25 5.55
CA ASP A 89 -2.80 -5.64 6.83
C ASP A 89 -3.79 -6.08 7.91
N ILE A 90 -3.34 -6.16 9.15
CA ILE A 90 -4.20 -6.52 10.28
C ILE A 90 -5.07 -5.32 10.73
N ASP A 91 -4.64 -4.10 10.43
CA ASP A 91 -5.37 -2.88 10.77
C ASP A 91 -6.46 -2.56 9.73
N ALA A 92 -7.70 -2.89 10.10
CA ALA A 92 -8.88 -2.66 9.28
C ALA A 92 -9.10 -1.19 8.89
N GLY A 93 -8.71 -0.24 9.74
CA GLY A 93 -8.86 1.19 9.45
C GLY A 93 -7.94 1.63 8.32
N VAL A 94 -6.71 1.12 8.33
CA VAL A 94 -5.71 1.48 7.31
C VAL A 94 -5.99 0.77 5.99
N ALA A 95 -6.28 -0.53 6.02
CA ALA A 95 -6.59 -1.31 4.82
C ALA A 95 -7.92 -0.90 4.17
N GLY A 96 -8.92 -0.51 4.96
CA GLY A 96 -10.22 -0.02 4.47
C GLY A 96 -10.10 1.25 3.61
N ASP A 97 -9.23 2.18 4.01
CA ASP A 97 -9.06 3.46 3.31
C ASP A 97 -7.95 3.43 2.25
N ALA A 98 -7.14 2.38 2.19
CA ALA A 98 -5.99 2.30 1.31
C ALA A 98 -6.33 2.47 -0.18
N ALA A 99 -7.49 1.99 -0.64
CA ALA A 99 -7.95 2.20 -2.02
C ALA A 99 -8.14 3.68 -2.38
N SER A 100 -8.55 4.52 -1.41
CA SER A 100 -8.72 5.96 -1.62
C SER A 100 -7.39 6.67 -1.89
N ASN A 101 -6.28 6.15 -1.35
CA ASN A 101 -4.94 6.69 -1.61
C ASN A 101 -4.54 6.51 -3.08
N PHE A 102 -4.85 5.35 -3.70
CA PHE A 102 -4.60 5.13 -5.12
C PHE A 102 -5.43 6.09 -5.98
N ALA A 103 -6.72 6.23 -5.67
CA ALA A 103 -7.62 7.13 -6.38
C ALA A 103 -7.15 8.60 -6.29
N ALA A 104 -6.79 9.08 -5.09
CA ALA A 104 -6.30 10.45 -4.87
C ALA A 104 -5.01 10.76 -5.65
N LEU A 105 -4.20 9.74 -5.95
CA LEU A 105 -2.96 9.86 -6.69
C LEU A 105 -3.12 9.59 -8.20
N GLY A 106 -4.34 9.30 -8.67
CA GLY A 106 -4.62 8.96 -10.07
C GLY A 106 -4.01 7.62 -10.51
N LEU A 107 -3.85 6.68 -9.58
CA LEU A 107 -3.29 5.36 -9.83
C LEU A 107 -4.40 4.31 -10.02
N PRO A 108 -4.14 3.22 -10.78
CA PRO A 108 -5.04 2.09 -10.83
C PRO A 108 -5.29 1.51 -9.44
N LEU A 109 -6.52 1.06 -9.18
CA LEU A 109 -6.82 0.35 -7.94
C LEU A 109 -5.99 -0.95 -7.83
N PRO A 110 -5.69 -1.42 -6.60
CA PRO A 110 -4.95 -2.67 -6.37
C PRO A 110 -5.61 -3.90 -7.01
N SER A 111 -5.18 -4.25 -8.22
CA SER A 111 -5.76 -5.32 -9.03
C SER A 111 -5.59 -6.73 -8.44
N LEU A 112 -4.72 -6.91 -7.44
CA LEU A 112 -4.53 -8.19 -6.74
C LEU A 112 -5.31 -8.26 -5.43
N GLY A 113 -6.02 -7.19 -5.04
CA GLY A 113 -6.79 -7.12 -3.80
C GLY A 113 -6.01 -6.49 -2.64
N LEU A 114 -6.74 -5.83 -1.74
CA LEU A 114 -6.27 -5.43 -0.42
C LEU A 114 -7.15 -6.12 0.61
N HIS A 115 -6.53 -6.76 1.58
CA HIS A 115 -7.21 -7.62 2.53
C HIS A 115 -6.96 -7.17 3.97
N VAL A 116 -7.96 -7.38 4.82
CA VAL A 116 -7.86 -7.17 6.26
C VAL A 116 -7.72 -8.52 6.92
N GLY A 117 -6.58 -8.77 7.56
CA GLY A 117 -6.35 -10.07 8.18
C GLY A 117 -4.92 -10.31 8.61
N ASP A 118 -4.72 -11.46 9.23
CA ASP A 118 -3.39 -12.00 9.46
C ASP A 118 -2.86 -12.59 8.16
N LEU A 119 -1.66 -12.16 7.75
CA LEU A 119 -0.96 -12.73 6.61
C LEU A 119 -0.94 -14.25 6.68
N LEU A 120 -0.68 -14.85 7.85
CA LEU A 120 -0.53 -16.30 8.01
C LEU A 120 -1.79 -17.09 7.63
N GLU A 121 -2.96 -16.52 7.88
CA GLU A 121 -4.26 -17.08 7.45
C GLU A 121 -4.47 -16.85 5.94
N GLU A 122 -3.92 -15.78 5.38
CA GLU A 122 -4.01 -15.43 3.96
C GLU A 122 -2.88 -15.98 3.08
N VAL A 123 -1.86 -16.62 3.67
CA VAL A 123 -0.69 -17.18 2.95
C VAL A 123 -1.15 -18.08 1.80
N ARG A 124 -2.24 -18.83 1.95
CA ARG A 124 -2.78 -19.68 0.86
C ARG A 124 -3.29 -18.87 -0.34
N ALA A 125 -3.88 -17.71 -0.11
CA ALA A 125 -4.34 -16.82 -1.18
C ALA A 125 -3.14 -16.17 -1.90
N VAL A 126 -2.15 -15.71 -1.14
CA VAL A 126 -0.92 -15.07 -1.65
C VAL A 126 -0.05 -16.07 -2.42
N VAL A 127 0.19 -17.25 -1.85
CA VAL A 127 0.92 -18.35 -2.49
C VAL A 127 0.14 -18.88 -3.68
N GLY A 128 -1.20 -18.96 -3.61
CA GLY A 128 -2.04 -19.34 -4.74
C GLY A 128 -1.94 -18.34 -5.91
N LEU A 129 -1.86 -17.04 -5.61
CA LEU A 129 -1.67 -15.98 -6.60
C LEU A 129 -0.28 -16.03 -7.24
N ALA A 130 0.76 -16.30 -6.43
CA ALA A 130 2.12 -16.54 -6.88
C ALA A 130 2.24 -17.78 -7.78
N ALA A 131 1.62 -18.90 -7.37
CA ALA A 131 1.65 -20.18 -8.05
C ALA A 131 0.92 -20.15 -9.40
N ARG A 132 -0.24 -19.47 -9.50
CA ARG A 132 -0.96 -19.27 -10.77
C ARG A 132 -0.16 -18.45 -11.80
N ARG A 133 0.89 -17.74 -11.36
CA ARG A 133 1.68 -16.82 -12.19
C ARG A 133 3.03 -17.39 -12.63
N LEU A 134 3.62 -18.30 -11.87
CA LEU A 134 4.77 -19.11 -12.33
C LEU A 134 4.43 -19.85 -13.64
N CYS A 135 3.17 -20.20 -13.85
CA CYS A 135 2.68 -20.82 -15.08
C CYS A 135 2.54 -19.86 -16.28
N SER A 136 2.57 -18.54 -16.09
CA SER A 136 2.36 -17.53 -17.15
C SER A 136 3.57 -16.63 -17.43
N GLY A 137 4.72 -16.89 -16.80
CA GLY A 137 6.01 -16.24 -17.11
C GLY A 137 6.22 -14.84 -16.51
N GLY A 138 5.38 -14.40 -15.57
CA GLY A 138 5.54 -13.11 -14.88
C GLY A 138 6.47 -13.17 -13.65
N ARG A 139 7.13 -12.05 -13.32
CA ARG A 139 7.92 -11.91 -12.07
C ARG A 139 7.03 -11.50 -10.91
N LEU A 140 7.31 -12.07 -9.73
CA LEU A 140 6.70 -11.72 -8.45
C LEU A 140 7.77 -11.08 -7.56
N ALA A 141 7.48 -9.90 -7.04
CA ALA A 141 8.21 -9.32 -5.94
C ALA A 141 7.34 -9.37 -4.68
N LEU A 142 7.90 -9.95 -3.62
CA LEU A 142 7.32 -9.93 -2.28
C LEU A 142 8.13 -8.92 -1.48
N PHE A 143 7.46 -7.93 -0.92
CA PHE A 143 8.05 -7.11 0.12
C PHE A 143 7.80 -7.82 1.45
N ALA A 144 8.75 -7.78 2.37
CA ALA A 144 8.55 -8.22 3.75
C ALA A 144 9.27 -7.19 4.65
N PRO A 145 8.71 -6.87 5.83
CA PRO A 145 9.37 -5.99 6.79
C PRO A 145 10.69 -6.57 7.31
#